data_AF-A0A533ZIG7-F1
#
_entry.id   AF-A0A533ZIG7-F1
#
_cell.length_a   1.000
_cell.length_b   1.000
_cell.length_c   1.000
_cell.angle_alpha   90.00
_cell.angle_beta   90.00
_cell.angle_gamma   90.00
#
_symmetry.space_group_name_H-M   'P 1'
#
loop_
_entity.id
_entity.type
_entity.pdbx_description
1 polymer ?
#
loop_
_entity_poly.entity_id
_entity_poly.type
_entity_poly.pdbx_seq_one_letter_code
_entity_poly.pdbx_strand_id
1 'polypeptide(L)' 'MRFSIVFTTDAHDDLRLFRKGERTKIINAIEELLSHDPAHETRNRKRLRPNQMGEWELRVDKL' A
#
# COMPACT_ATOMS: atom_id res chain seq x y z
N MET A 1 -10.25 13.95 -6.92
CA MET A 1 -9.00 13.99 -7.72
C MET A 1 -8.31 12.65 -7.52
N ARG A 2 -7.71 12.05 -8.56
CA ARG A 2 -7.05 10.73 -8.42
C ARG A 2 -5.55 10.91 -8.29
N PHE A 3 -4.95 10.30 -7.28
CA PHE A 3 -3.50 10.31 -7.09
C PHE A 3 -2.84 9.21 -7.93
N SER A 4 -1.62 9.47 -8.42
CA SER A 4 -0.79 8.47 -9.09
C SER A 4 0.04 7.73 -8.05
N ILE A 5 0.07 6.40 -8.15
CA ILE A 5 0.84 5.52 -7.27
C ILE A 5 2.12 5.11 -8.00
N VAL A 6 3.27 5.31 -7.35
CA VAL A 6 4.58 4.92 -7.87
C VAL A 6 5.22 3.97 -6.87
N PHE A 7 5.67 2.82 -7.34
CA PHE A 7 6.40 1.85 -6.51
C PHE A 7 7.90 2.12 -6.60
N THR A 8 8.59 1.99 -5.46
CA THR A 8 10.05 1.92 -5.44
C THR A 8 10.54 0.61 -6.05
N THR A 9 11.82 0.56 -6.41
CA THR A 9 12.45 -0.69 -6.88
C THR A 9 12.30 -1.81 -5.85
N ASP A 10 12.58 -1.50 -4.58
CA ASP A 10 12.47 -2.46 -3.47
C ASP A 10 11.04 -3.00 -3.33
N ALA A 11 10.03 -2.12 -3.41
CA ALA A 11 8.62 -2.54 -3.37
C ALA A 11 8.26 -3.44 -4.56
N HIS A 12 8.86 -3.20 -5.73
CA HIS A 12 8.70 -4.07 -6.89
C HIS A 12 9.29 -5.46 -6.66
N ASP A 13 10.43 -5.55 -5.99
CA ASP A 13 11.08 -6.81 -5.65
C ASP A 13 10.33 -7.56 -4.52
N ASP A 14 9.81 -6.85 -3.53
CA ASP A 14 8.95 -7.43 -2.50
C ASP A 14 7.69 -8.06 -3.11
N LEU A 15 7.04 -7.36 -4.06
CA LEU A 15 5.87 -7.88 -4.79
C LEU A 15 6.20 -9.14 -5.59
N ARG A 16 7.46 -9.36 -5.99
CA ARG A 16 7.88 -10.57 -6.71
C ARG A 16 7.84 -11.83 -5.84
N LEU A 17 7.93 -11.69 -4.51
CA LEU A 17 7.87 -12.81 -3.56
C LEU A 17 6.48 -13.44 -3.48
N PHE A 18 5.44 -12.71 -3.86
CA PHE A 18 4.06 -13.18 -3.84
C PHE A 18 3.66 -13.90 -5.12
N ARG A 19 2.74 -14.87 -5.01
CA ARG A 19 2.11 -15.52 -6.16
C ARG A 19 1.32 -14.48 -6.96
N LYS A 20 1.11 -14.76 -8.25
CA LYS A 20 0.39 -13.84 -9.16
C LYS A 20 -0.95 -13.36 -8.58
N GLY A 21 -1.76 -14.27 -8.03
CA GLY A 21 -3.06 -13.92 -7.45
C GLY A 21 -2.96 -13.01 -6.22
N GLU A 22 -1.98 -13.25 -5.35
CA GLU A 22 -1.72 -12.42 -4.17
C GLU A 22 -1.22 -11.04 -4.59
N ARG A 23 -0.29 -10.99 -5.55
CA ARG A 23 0.20 -9.72 -6.11
C ARG A 23 -0.93 -8.87 -6.69
N THR A 24 -1.82 -9.46 -7.48
CA THR A 24 -2.99 -8.74 -8.02
C THR A 24 -3.89 -8.22 -6.91
N LYS A 25 -4.16 -9.01 -5.87
CA LYS A 25 -4.93 -8.55 -4.71
C LYS A 25 -4.26 -7.36 -4.00
N ILE A 26 -2.96 -7.44 -3.78
CA ILE A 26 -2.19 -6.37 -3.13
C ILE A 26 -2.27 -5.07 -3.94
N ILE A 27 -1.97 -5.13 -5.24
CA ILE A 27 -1.99 -3.94 -6.12
C ILE A 27 -3.40 -3.33 -6.18
N ASN A 28 -4.44 -4.15 -6.38
CA ASN A 28 -5.82 -3.66 -6.46
C ASN A 28 -6.24 -2.95 -5.16
N ALA A 29 -5.90 -3.51 -4.00
CA ALA A 29 -6.24 -2.90 -2.72
C ALA A 29 -5.46 -1.60 -2.47
N ILE A 30 -4.18 -1.52 -2.87
CA ILE A 30 -3.41 -0.27 -2.81
C ILE A 30 -4.07 0.80 -3.68
N GLU A 31 -4.45 0.45 -4.90
CA GLU A 31 -5.14 1.37 -5.81
C GLU A 31 -6.47 1.84 -5.24
N GLU A 32 -7.30 0.93 -4.72
CA GLU A 32 -8.60 1.26 -4.14
C GLU A 32 -8.46 2.19 -2.93
N LEU A 33 -7.54 1.90 -2.02
CA LEU A 33 -7.40 2.62 -0.76
C LEU A 33 -6.64 3.94 -0.86
N LEU A 34 -5.75 4.11 -1.85
CA LEU A 34 -4.89 5.30 -1.96
C LEU A 34 -5.23 6.23 -3.14
N SER A 35 -6.05 5.80 -4.10
CA SER A 35 -6.34 6.61 -5.29
C SER A 35 -7.06 7.93 -4.99
N HIS A 36 -7.84 8.02 -3.90
CA HIS A 36 -8.76 9.14 -3.68
C HIS A 36 -8.35 10.09 -2.55
N ASP A 37 -7.96 9.55 -1.39
CA ASP A 37 -7.46 10.34 -0.27
C ASP A 37 -6.36 9.59 0.49
N PRO A 38 -5.12 9.58 -0.05
CA PRO A 38 -3.99 8.90 0.53
C PRO A 38 -3.35 9.68 1.66
N ALA A 39 -3.92 10.78 2.17
CA ALA A 39 -3.38 11.48 3.34
C ALA A 39 -4.30 11.33 4.56
N HIS A 40 -5.54 10.85 4.38
CA HIS A 40 -6.49 10.62 5.45
C HIS A 40 -6.22 9.32 6.20
N GLU A 41 -6.40 9.35 7.52
CA GLU A 41 -6.38 8.15 8.37
C GLU A 41 -7.67 7.37 8.18
N THR A 42 -7.56 6.04 8.07
CA THR A 42 -8.71 5.15 8.03
C THR A 42 -8.46 3.96 8.93
N ARG A 43 -9.46 3.09 9.10
CA ARG A 43 -9.28 1.83 9.83
C ARG A 43 -8.09 1.00 9.29
N ASN A 44 -7.85 1.07 7.99
CA ASN A 44 -6.83 0.30 7.28
C ASN A 44 -5.59 1.13 6.92
N ARG A 45 -5.52 2.42 7.32
CA ARG A 45 -4.39 3.29 7.02
C ARG A 45 -4.05 4.13 8.24
N LYS A 46 -2.90 3.86 8.84
CA LYS A 46 -2.48 4.50 10.10
C LYS A 46 -1.15 5.18 9.96
N ARG A 47 -1.00 6.34 10.60
CA ARG A 47 0.30 7.00 10.68
C ARG A 47 1.20 6.21 11.62
N LEU A 48 2.40 5.90 11.15
CA LEU A 48 3.41 5.24 11.95
C LEU A 48 4.13 6.26 12.83
N ARG A 49 4.63 5.81 13.98
CA ARG A 49 5.66 6.58 14.71
C ARG A 49 6.90 6.69 13.81
N PRO A 50 7.67 7.79 13.92
CA PRO A 50 8.88 7.98 13.12
C PRO A 50 9.77 6.72 13.11
N ASN A 51 10.05 6.20 11.92
CA ASN A 51 10.84 5.00 11.71
C ASN A 51 11.54 5.04 10.33
N GLN A 52 12.36 4.04 10.04
CA GLN A 52 13.13 3.96 8.79
C GLN A 52 12.35 3.38 7.59
N MET A 53 11.19 2.77 7.81
CA MET A 53 10.40 2.09 6.78
C MET A 53 9.42 3.04 6.07
N GLY A 54 8.82 3.98 6.80
CA GLY A 54 7.88 4.93 6.24
C GLY A 54 6.98 5.61 7.25
N GLU A 55 6.22 6.60 6.77
CA GLU A 55 5.32 7.41 7.60
C GLU A 55 3.95 6.77 7.84
N TRP A 56 3.57 5.79 7.02
CA TRP A 56 2.22 5.23 6.98
C TRP A 56 2.24 3.71 6.83
N GLU A 57 1.36 3.02 7.55
CA GLU A 57 1.02 1.62 7.33
C GLU A 57 -0.32 1.55 6.58
N LEU A 58 -0.35 0.79 5.48
CA LEU A 58 -1.58 0.38 4.80
C LEU A 58 -1.81 -1.11 5.03
N ARG A 59 -2.98 -1.45 5.57
CA ARG A 59 -3.38 -2.83 5.81
C ARG A 59 -4.20 -3.31 4.62
N VAL A 60 -3.60 -4.18 3.81
CA VAL A 60 -4.26 -4.88 2.72
C VAL A 60 -4.66 -6.26 3.24
N ASP A 61 -5.96 -6.43 3.41
CA ASP A 61 -6.61 -7.65 3.89
C ASP A 61 -6.46 -7.98 5.39
N LYS A 62 -7.42 -8.75 5.91
CA LYS A 62 -7.21 -9.63 7.06
C LYS A 62 -6.93 -11.01 6.44
N LEU A 63 -5.69 -11.29 6.07
CA LEU A 63 -5.33 -12.71 5.90
C LEU A 63 -5.46 -13.41 7.26
#